data_AF-A0AAN8LEN0-F1
#
_entry.id   AF-A0AAN8LEN0-F1
#
_cell.length_a   1.000
_cell.length_b   1.000
_cell.length_c   1.000
_cell.angle_alpha   90.00
_cell.angle_beta   90.00
_cell.angle_gamma   90.00
#
_symmetry.space_group_name_H-M   'P 1'
#
loop_
_entity.id
_entity.type
_entity.pdbx_description
1 polymer ?
#
loop_
_entity_poly.entity_id
_entity_poly.type
_entity_poly.pdbx_seq_one_letter_code
_entity_poly.pdbx_strand_id
1 'polypeptide(L)'
;MSCLACLASYCETHLQPHYEFPAFKKHKLVRATAQLQEKICSDHDKLLEVFCRTDQQCICMLCTMDKHKGHDTVSAAAERTEKQRQLGMSQQKIQQRFQEREKELKELQQAVE
;
A
#
# COMPACT_ATOMS: atom_id res chain seq x y z
N MET A 1 1.31 -18.71 -4.40
CA MET A 1 1.79 -17.58 -3.55
C MET A 1 2.80 -16.77 -4.35
N SER A 2 3.03 -15.50 -4.01
CA SER A 2 4.15 -14.71 -4.54
C SER A 2 5.30 -14.70 -3.55
N CYS A 3 6.52 -14.89 -4.05
CA CYS A 3 7.75 -14.77 -3.26
C CYS A 3 8.36 -13.39 -3.49
N LEU A 4 8.52 -12.61 -2.42
CA LEU A 4 9.07 -11.26 -2.49
C LEU A 4 10.59 -11.23 -2.71
N ALA A 5 11.29 -12.33 -2.44
CA ALA A 5 12.72 -12.46 -2.73
C ALA A 5 12.97 -12.88 -4.19
N CYS A 6 12.16 -13.79 -4.73
CA CYS A 6 12.28 -14.27 -6.11
C CYS A 6 11.55 -13.37 -7.11
N LEU A 7 10.72 -12.43 -6.63
CA LEU A 7 9.91 -11.54 -7.46
C LEU A 7 9.01 -12.29 -8.46
N ALA A 8 8.53 -13.46 -8.03
CA ALA A 8 7.76 -14.37 -8.87
C ALA A 8 6.56 -14.97 -8.12
N SER A 9 5.56 -15.39 -8.89
CA SER A 9 4.38 -16.09 -8.40
C SER A 9 4.47 -17.57 -8.78
N TYR A 10 4.15 -18.44 -7.83
CA TYR A 10 4.24 -19.89 -7.99
C TYR A 10 2.89 -20.55 -7.71
N CYS A 11 2.58 -21.58 -8.49
CA CYS A 11 1.59 -22.59 -8.09
C CYS A 11 2.12 -23.44 -6.92
N GLU A 12 1.28 -24.28 -6.35
CA GLU A 12 1.59 -25.03 -5.13
C GLU A 12 2.82 -25.94 -5.28
N THR A 13 2.93 -26.67 -6.38
CA THR A 13 4.05 -27.58 -6.63
C THR A 13 5.38 -26.85 -6.72
N HIS A 14 5.43 -25.69 -7.37
CA HIS A 14 6.63 -24.86 -7.45
C HIS A 14 6.90 -24.06 -6.17
N LEU A 15 5.95 -24.02 -5.23
CA LEU A 15 6.12 -23.38 -3.92
C LEU A 15 6.75 -24.32 -2.90
N GLN A 16 6.55 -25.64 -3.03
CA GLN A 16 7.08 -26.66 -2.12
C GLN A 16 8.57 -26.47 -1.77
N PRO A 17 9.47 -26.14 -2.71
CA PRO A 17 10.87 -25.86 -2.39
C PRO A 17 11.07 -24.74 -1.35
N HIS A 18 10.18 -23.74 -1.28
CA HIS A 18 10.27 -22.65 -0.31
C HIS A 18 10.07 -23.11 1.14
N TYR A 19 9.39 -24.23 1.36
CA TYR A 19 9.14 -24.78 2.68
C TYR A 19 10.19 -25.81 3.09
N GLU A 20 10.74 -26.54 2.12
CA GLU A 20 11.62 -27.68 2.38
C GLU A 20 13.09 -27.27 2.44
N PHE A 21 13.56 -26.48 1.48
CA PHE A 21 14.98 -26.13 1.39
C PHE A 21 15.35 -25.01 2.35
N PRO A 22 16.37 -25.21 3.23
CA PRO A 22 16.79 -24.19 4.20
C PRO A 22 17.11 -22.83 3.57
N ALA A 23 17.66 -22.82 2.36
CA ALA A 23 18.01 -21.59 1.63
C ALA A 23 16.78 -20.70 1.34
N PHE A 24 15.60 -21.29 1.14
CA PHE A 24 14.39 -20.60 0.75
C PHE A 24 13.41 -20.36 1.91
N LYS A 25 13.61 -20.99 3.07
CA LYS A 25 12.76 -20.77 4.26
C LYS A 25 12.70 -19.31 4.72
N LYS A 26 13.76 -18.53 4.44
CA LYS A 26 13.81 -17.09 4.74
C LYS A 26 13.04 -16.22 3.73
N HIS A 27 12.60 -16.79 2.62
CA HIS A 27 11.87 -16.03 1.61
C HIS A 27 10.47 -15.71 2.12
N LYS A 28 10.11 -14.42 2.07
CA LYS A 28 8.78 -13.96 2.46
C LYS A 28 7.79 -14.28 1.35
N LEU A 29 6.84 -15.17 1.67
CA LEU A 29 5.71 -15.52 0.82
C LEU A 29 4.49 -14.67 1.17
N VAL A 30 3.79 -14.18 0.15
CA VAL A 30 2.54 -13.42 0.28
C VAL A 30 1.47 -13.98 -0.64
N ARG A 31 0.20 -13.62 -0.40
CA ARG A 31 -0.90 -13.99 -1.29
C ARG A 31 -0.54 -13.59 -2.72
N ALA A 32 -0.75 -14.53 -3.66
CA ALA A 32 -0.47 -14.27 -5.06
C ALA A 32 -1.27 -13.05 -5.55
N THR A 33 -0.61 -12.17 -6.29
CA THR A 33 -1.24 -11.02 -6.94
C THR A 33 -0.78 -10.93 -8.38
N ALA A 34 -1.69 -10.57 -9.29
CA ALA A 34 -1.35 -10.27 -10.68
C ALA A 34 -0.45 -9.01 -10.78
N GLN A 35 -0.52 -8.13 -9.78
CA GLN A 35 0.18 -6.85 -9.74
C GLN A 35 1.53 -6.93 -9.01
N LEU A 36 2.23 -8.06 -9.07
CA LEU A 36 3.53 -8.19 -8.42
C LEU A 36 4.56 -7.24 -9.06
N GLN A 37 4.52 -7.13 -10.39
CA GLN A 37 5.42 -6.27 -11.17
C GLN A 37 5.29 -4.79 -10.81
N GLU A 38 4.08 -4.32 -10.49
CA GLU A 38 3.83 -2.94 -10.05
C GLU A 38 4.51 -2.61 -8.71
N LYS A 39 4.99 -3.62 -7.97
CA LYS A 39 5.70 -3.45 -6.69
C LYS A 39 7.22 -3.49 -6.85
N ILE A 40 7.71 -3.57 -8.08
CA ILE A 40 9.13 -3.71 -8.40
C ILE A 40 9.58 -2.43 -9.09
N CYS A 41 10.72 -1.90 -8.66
CA CYS A 41 11.38 -0.77 -9.29
C CYS A 41 11.88 -1.18 -10.68
N SER A 42 11.42 -0.47 -11.71
CA SER A 42 11.83 -0.67 -13.10
C SER A 42 13.33 -0.51 -13.34
N ASP A 43 13.99 0.30 -12.52
CA ASP A 43 15.39 0.68 -12.74
C ASP A 43 16.36 -0.25 -12.01
N HIS A 44 15.89 -0.98 -11.00
CA HIS A 44 16.76 -1.68 -10.04
C HIS A 44 16.36 -3.13 -9.74
N ASP A 45 15.19 -3.58 -10.19
CA ASP A 45 14.63 -4.90 -9.87
C ASP A 45 14.64 -5.17 -8.36
N LYS A 46 14.18 -4.16 -7.59
CA LYS A 46 14.03 -4.21 -6.14
C LYS A 46 12.62 -3.80 -5.75
N LEU A 47 12.14 -4.29 -4.61
CA LEU A 47 10.82 -3.93 -4.10
C LEU A 47 10.73 -2.43 -3.79
N LEU A 48 9.55 -1.87 -4.07
CA LEU A 48 9.20 -0.49 -3.73
C LEU A 48 8.80 -0.40 -2.25
N GLU A 49 9.79 -0.42 -1.36
CA GLU A 49 9.59 -0.45 0.10
C GLU A 49 9.70 0.93 0.77
N VAL A 50 10.06 1.96 0.02
CA VAL A 50 10.21 3.34 0.49
C VAL A 50 9.17 4.22 -0.19
N PHE A 51 8.67 5.23 0.52
CA PHE A 51 7.87 6.29 -0.06
C PHE A 51 8.63 7.61 0.01
N CYS A 52 8.81 8.25 -1.15
CA CYS A 52 9.33 9.61 -1.24
C CYS A 52 8.18 10.60 -1.09
N ARG A 53 8.20 11.42 -0.05
CA ARG A 53 7.18 12.44 0.21
C ARG A 53 7.34 13.65 -0.70
N THR A 54 8.58 14.01 -1.03
CA THR A 54 8.87 15.10 -1.98
C THR A 54 8.21 14.85 -3.34
N ASP A 55 8.37 13.64 -3.89
CA ASP A 55 7.83 13.30 -5.22
C ASP A 55 6.50 12.52 -5.16
N GLN A 56 6.02 12.20 -3.96
CA GLN A 56 4.81 11.41 -3.69
C GLN A 56 4.77 10.04 -4.40
N GLN A 57 5.91 9.34 -4.44
CA GLN A 57 6.06 8.07 -5.16
C GLN A 57 6.66 6.96 -4.28
N CYS A 58 6.21 5.72 -4.50
CA CYS A 58 6.88 4.53 -3.97
C CYS A 58 8.16 4.24 -4.77
N ILE A 59 9.29 4.10 -4.09
CA ILE A 59 10.63 3.88 -4.66
C ILE A 59 11.32 2.70 -3.95
N CYS A 60 12.41 2.18 -4.53
CA CYS A 60 13.24 1.18 -3.85
C CYS A 60 14.39 1.84 -3.05
N MET A 61 15.08 1.04 -2.23
CA MET A 61 16.21 1.53 -1.43
C MET A 61 17.39 2.07 -2.25
N LEU A 62 17.60 1.61 -3.49
CA LEU A 62 18.69 2.14 -4.33
C LEU A 62 18.33 3.54 -4.87
N CYS A 63 17.06 3.78 -5.18
CA CYS A 63 16.58 5.09 -5.62
C CYS A 63 16.84 6.20 -4.58
N THR A 64 16.84 5.88 -3.27
CA THR A 64 17.11 6.87 -2.21
C THR A 64 18.56 7.34 -2.19
N MET A 65 19.47 6.54 -2.75
CA MET A 65 20.90 6.87 -2.84
C MET A 65 21.28 7.53 -4.17
N ASP A 66 20.39 7.46 -5.17
CA ASP A 66 20.59 7.96 -6.53
C ASP A 66 19.61 9.12 -6.84
N LYS A 67 18.62 8.91 -7.71
CA LYS A 67 17.67 9.94 -8.17
C LYS A 67 16.94 10.71 -7.06
N HIS A 68 16.69 10.08 -5.90
CA HIS A 68 15.96 10.69 -4.78
C HIS A 68 16.87 11.02 -3.60
N LYS A 69 18.18 11.19 -3.84
CA LYS A 69 19.14 11.53 -2.79
C LYS A 69 18.80 12.89 -2.17
N GLY A 70 18.61 12.88 -0.84
CA GLY A 70 18.27 14.07 -0.07
C GLY A 70 16.78 14.42 -0.04
N HIS A 71 15.92 13.64 -0.69
CA HIS A 71 14.46 13.82 -0.57
C HIS A 71 13.94 13.34 0.78
N ASP A 72 12.79 13.88 1.20
CA ASP A 72 12.08 13.36 2.37
C ASP A 72 11.53 11.98 2.04
N THR A 73 12.02 10.97 2.75
CA THR A 73 11.68 9.56 2.51
C THR A 73 11.34 8.87 3.82
N VAL A 74 10.34 8.00 3.75
CA VAL A 74 9.89 7.15 4.86
C VAL A 74 9.63 5.74 4.35
N SER A 75 9.44 4.75 5.23
CA SER A 75 9.01 3.43 4.77
C SER A 75 7.61 3.50 4.14
N ALA A 76 7.39 2.75 3.06
CA ALA A 76 6.08 2.69 2.40
C ALA A 76 4.98 2.16 3.34
N ALA A 77 5.35 1.31 4.30
CA ALA A 77 4.44 0.82 5.33
C ALA A 77 4.01 1.93 6.30
N ALA A 78 4.95 2.75 6.79
CA ALA A 78 4.63 3.87 7.68
C ALA A 78 3.75 4.91 6.98
N GLU A 79 4.09 5.28 5.75
CA GLU A 79 3.28 6.22 4.98
C GLU A 79 1.87 5.68 4.70
N ARG A 80 1.74 4.39 4.38
CA ARG A 80 0.43 3.76 4.19
C ARG A 80 -0.43 3.87 5.43
N THR A 81 0.12 3.57 6.61
CA THR A 81 -0.60 3.66 7.88
C THR A 81 -1.11 5.07 8.12
N GLU A 82 -0.25 6.08 7.90
CA GLU A 82 -0.64 7.48 8.07
C GLU A 82 -1.71 7.91 7.07
N LYS A 83 -1.55 7.58 5.77
CA LYS A 83 -2.56 7.90 4.75
C LYS A 83 -3.90 7.21 5.03
N GLN A 84 -3.90 5.95 5.47
CA GLN A 84 -5.12 5.24 5.85
C GLN A 84 -5.82 5.90 7.03
N ARG A 85 -5.07 6.36 8.04
CA ARG A 85 -5.62 7.10 9.17
C ARG A 85 -6.28 8.40 8.73
N GLN A 86 -5.61 9.17 7.87
CA GLN A 86 -6.13 10.43 7.33
C GLN A 86 -7.39 10.23 6.49
N LEU A 87 -7.42 9.18 5.67
CA LEU A 87 -8.61 8.79 4.91
C LEU A 87 -9.78 8.41 5.82
N GLY A 88 -9.53 7.63 6.88
CA GLY A 88 -10.55 7.26 7.86
C GLY A 88 -11.17 8.48 8.55
N MET A 89 -10.37 9.44 8.99
CA MET A 89 -10.88 10.70 9.56
C MET A 89 -11.69 11.51 8.55
N SER A 90 -11.25 11.54 7.29
CA SER A 90 -11.97 12.25 6.23
C SER A 90 -13.32 11.60 5.93
N GLN A 91 -13.38 10.27 5.90
CA GLN A 91 -14.64 9.53 5.74
C GLN A 91 -15.61 9.78 6.89
N GLN A 92 -15.14 9.79 8.13
CA GLN A 92 -15.96 10.11 9.31
C GLN A 92 -16.57 11.52 9.21
N LYS A 93 -15.78 12.53 8.82
CA LYS A 93 -16.27 13.90 8.61
C LYS A 93 -17.34 13.98 7.52
N ILE A 94 -17.16 13.23 6.43
CA ILE A 94 -18.16 13.19 5.35
C ILE A 94 -19.45 12.53 5.85
N GLN A 95 -19.37 11.43 6.60
CA GLN A 95 -20.54 10.76 7.17
C GLN A 95 -21.30 11.66 8.16
N GLN A 96 -20.59 12.39 9.03
CA GLN A 96 -21.22 13.35 9.95
C GLN A 96 -21.98 14.44 9.19
N ARG A 97 -21.34 15.06 8.20
CA ARG A 97 -22.00 16.07 7.35
C ARG A 97 -23.22 15.50 6.63
N PHE A 98 -23.14 14.27 6.13
CA PHE A 98 -24.27 13.64 5.48
C PHE A 98 -25.45 13.46 6.45
N GLN A 99 -25.20 12.97 7.67
CA GLN A 99 -26.23 12.82 8.71
C GLN A 99 -26.86 14.15 9.13
N GLU A 100 -26.04 15.21 9.28
CA GLU A 100 -26.54 16.56 9.56
C GLU A 100 -27.48 17.05 8.45
N ARG A 101 -27.10 16.87 7.19
CA ARG A 101 -27.92 17.26 6.03
C ARG A 101 -29.21 16.44 5.91
N GLU A 102 -29.16 15.15 6.21
CA GLU A 102 -30.37 14.31 6.28
C GLU A 102 -31.32 14.78 7.38
N LYS A 103 -30.80 15.24 8.52
CA LYS A 103 -31.60 15.81 9.60
C LYS A 103 -32.24 17.13 9.19
N GLU A 104 -31.46 18.05 8.63
CA GLU A 104 -31.96 19.34 8.11
C GLU A 104 -33.07 19.13 7.08
N LEU A 105 -32.91 18.16 6.18
CA LEU A 105 -33.92 17.84 5.17
C LEU A 105 -35.24 17.37 5.80
N LYS A 106 -35.18 16.52 6.83
CA LYS A 106 -36.37 16.05 7.56
C LYS A 106 -37.08 17.19 8.30
N GLU A 107 -36.32 18.07 8.94
CA GLU A 107 -36.88 19.25 9.63
C GLU A 107 -37.59 20.19 8.64
N LEU A 108 -37.00 20.43 7.47
CA LEU A 108 -37.63 21.23 6.40
C LEU A 108 -38.90 20.57 5.85
N GLN A 109 -38.92 19.24 5.69
CA GLN A 109 -40.11 18.51 5.24
C GLN A 109 -41.28 18.67 6.23
N GLN A 110 -41.01 18.57 7.53
CA GLN A 110 -42.02 18.75 8.58
C GLN A 110 -42.55 20.19 8.66
N ALA A 111 -41.75 21.19 8.31
CA ALA A 111 -42.16 22.60 8.37
C ALA A 111 -43.06 23.03 7.20
N VAL A 112 -43.16 22.21 6.15
CA VAL A 112 -43.98 22.47 4.96
C VAL A 112 -45.30 21.66 4.98
N GLU A 113 -45.43 20.66 5.87
CA GLU A 113 -46.70 20.03 6.24
C GLU A 113 -47.58 20.97 7.09
#